data_AF-E3M8F1-F1
#
_entry.id   AF-E3M8F1-F1
#
_cell.length_a   1.000
_cell.length_b   1.000
_cell.length_c   1.000
_cell.angle_alpha   90.00
_cell.angle_beta   90.00
_cell.angle_gamma   90.00
#
_symmetry.space_group_name_H-M   'P 1'
#
loop_
_entity.id
_entity.type
_entity.pdbx_description
1 polymer ?
#
loop_
_entity_poly.entity_id
_entity_poly.type
_entity_poly.pdbx_seq_one_letter_code
_entity_poly.pdbx_strand_id
1 'polypeptide(L)'
;MSTCPVPLTKSSVIPVSSDLPIPTEKMDRSIDRRQCGQCHQSIGSEALVAMNRLWHPDHFTCSSCKRPIKQTFQAADNHAYCVQCFAQKYNPKCAGCMETLVDTCLLALDRHWHPRCFTCSSCNRPLPNGEFYLVDDKPYDLDCHWAKRLEKREHMEKGER
;
A
#
# COMPACT_ATOMS: atom_id res chain seq x y z
N MET A 1 14.93 -1.19 -9.78
CA MET A 1 13.49 -0.96 -9.56
C MET A 1 13.30 -0.72 -8.08
N SER A 2 12.92 0.50 -7.69
CA SER A 2 12.76 0.89 -6.28
C SER A 2 11.40 0.40 -5.77
N THR A 3 11.37 -0.23 -4.60
CA THR A 3 10.10 -0.56 -3.93
C THR A 3 9.43 0.74 -3.50
N CYS A 4 8.18 0.96 -3.94
CA CYS A 4 7.38 2.10 -3.49
C CYS A 4 7.03 2.01 -2.00
N PRO A 5 6.62 3.13 -1.38
CA PRO A 5 6.97 3.42 -0.01
C PRO A 5 6.05 2.75 1.02
N VAL A 6 6.53 2.89 2.25
CA VAL A 6 6.26 2.17 3.50
C VAL A 6 6.58 0.68 3.38
N PRO A 7 7.70 0.20 3.97
CA PRO A 7 7.81 -1.23 4.24
C PRO A 7 6.57 -1.61 5.05
N LEU A 8 5.70 -2.42 4.45
CA LEU A 8 4.56 -2.96 5.13
C LEU A 8 5.12 -3.88 6.22
N THR A 9 5.42 -3.36 7.40
CA THR A 9 5.68 -4.16 8.60
C THR A 9 4.33 -4.75 9.01
N LYS A 10 3.81 -5.66 8.17
CA LYS A 10 2.52 -6.29 8.32
C LYS A 10 2.51 -6.93 9.70
N SER A 11 1.73 -6.36 10.60
CA SER A 11 1.52 -6.95 11.91
C SER A 11 0.38 -7.95 11.78
N SER A 12 0.64 -9.18 12.20
CA SER A 12 -0.38 -10.22 12.21
C SER A 12 -1.19 -10.12 13.49
N VAL A 13 -2.49 -10.32 13.35
CA VAL A 13 -3.37 -10.62 14.46
C VAL A 13 -3.14 -12.07 14.85
N ILE A 14 -2.88 -12.33 16.13
CA ILE A 14 -2.74 -13.70 16.63
C ILE A 14 -4.08 -14.10 17.24
N PRO A 15 -4.83 -15.04 16.61
CA PRO A 15 -5.98 -15.63 17.24
C PRO A 15 -5.50 -16.50 18.39
N VAL A 16 -6.06 -16.28 19.57
CA VAL A 16 -5.85 -17.16 20.71
C VAL A 16 -7.12 -17.95 20.95
N SER A 17 -7.00 -19.26 20.73
CA SER A 17 -7.98 -20.26 21.12
C SER A 17 -7.65 -20.78 22.53
N SER A 18 -8.63 -21.38 23.19
CA SER A 18 -8.60 -21.92 24.55
C SER A 18 -7.47 -22.90 24.90
N ASP A 19 -6.62 -23.29 23.94
CA ASP A 19 -5.58 -24.32 24.10
C ASP A 19 -4.19 -23.76 24.47
N LEU A 20 -4.03 -22.44 24.61
CA LEU A 20 -2.84 -21.87 25.25
C LEU A 20 -3.05 -21.86 26.77
N PRO A 21 -2.11 -22.39 27.57
CA PRO A 21 -2.24 -22.42 29.01
C PRO A 21 -2.26 -20.98 29.52
N ILE A 22 -3.48 -20.51 29.80
CA ILE A 22 -3.64 -19.33 30.63
C ILE A 22 -3.07 -19.74 31.99
N PRO A 23 -2.11 -19.01 32.60
CA PRO A 23 -1.62 -19.37 33.93
C PRO A 23 -2.80 -19.34 34.90
N THR A 24 -3.35 -20.50 35.23
CA THR A 24 -4.53 -20.64 36.10
C THR A 24 -4.17 -20.70 37.57
N GLU A 25 -2.90 -20.72 37.92
CA GLU A 25 -2.49 -21.04 39.29
C GLU A 25 -1.90 -19.81 39.97
N LYS A 26 -2.79 -19.10 40.70
CA LYS A 26 -2.54 -18.21 41.84
C LYS A 26 -1.84 -16.87 41.56
N MET A 27 -2.59 -15.77 41.36
CA MET A 27 -2.20 -14.45 41.90
C MET A 27 -3.25 -13.34 41.69
N ASP A 28 -3.41 -12.53 42.75
CA ASP A 28 -3.86 -11.14 42.91
C ASP A 28 -4.90 -10.49 41.97
N ARG A 29 -5.96 -9.96 42.57
CA ARG A 29 -7.18 -9.37 41.96
C ARG A 29 -6.97 -7.96 41.39
N SER A 30 -5.73 -7.54 41.14
CA SER A 30 -5.38 -6.12 40.97
C SER A 30 -5.02 -5.70 39.54
N ILE A 31 -4.72 -6.63 38.62
CA ILE A 31 -4.39 -6.27 37.23
C ILE A 31 -4.96 -7.33 36.28
N ASP A 32 -6.22 -7.15 35.89
CA ASP A 32 -6.90 -8.04 34.95
C ASP A 32 -6.42 -7.77 33.51
N ARG A 33 -5.33 -8.44 33.13
CA ARG A 33 -4.78 -8.42 31.75
C ARG A 33 -5.73 -9.02 30.71
N ARG A 34 -6.92 -9.52 31.10
CA ARG A 34 -7.91 -10.13 30.20
C ARG A 34 -8.99 -9.18 29.69
N GLN A 35 -8.83 -7.87 29.85
CA GLN A 35 -9.81 -6.90 29.39
C GLN A 35 -9.62 -6.53 27.91
N CYS A 36 -10.74 -6.40 27.19
CA CYS A 36 -10.75 -5.93 25.82
C CYS A 36 -10.26 -4.48 25.73
N GLY A 37 -9.37 -4.21 24.76
CA GLY A 37 -8.80 -2.89 24.53
C GLY A 37 -9.80 -1.79 24.16
N GLN A 38 -10.99 -2.16 23.69
CA GLN A 38 -12.06 -1.25 23.27
C GLN A 38 -13.17 -1.07 24.32
N CYS A 39 -13.70 -2.18 24.86
CA CYS A 39 -14.87 -2.13 25.76
C CYS A 39 -14.52 -2.35 27.24
N HIS A 40 -13.26 -2.66 27.56
CA HIS A 40 -12.77 -2.93 28.92
C HIS A 40 -13.46 -4.10 29.66
N GLN A 41 -14.32 -4.85 28.98
CA GLN A 41 -14.93 -6.06 29.53
C GLN A 41 -13.97 -7.25 29.42
N SER A 42 -14.15 -8.23 30.29
CA SER A 42 -13.42 -9.50 30.28
C SER A 42 -13.65 -10.25 28.98
N ILE A 43 -12.58 -10.76 28.36
CA ILE A 43 -12.68 -11.59 27.18
C ILE A 43 -12.95 -13.05 27.56
N GLY A 44 -13.90 -13.67 26.86
CA GLY A 44 -14.29 -15.08 27.03
C GLY A 44 -13.32 -16.05 26.36
N SER A 45 -13.85 -16.96 25.53
CA SER A 45 -13.08 -18.06 24.92
C SER A 45 -12.29 -17.69 23.67
N GLU A 46 -12.71 -16.66 22.94
CA GLU A 46 -12.07 -16.21 21.71
C GLU A 46 -11.53 -14.80 21.87
N ALA A 47 -10.22 -14.62 21.65
CA ALA A 47 -9.58 -13.32 21.68
C ALA A 47 -8.59 -13.14 20.53
N LEU A 48 -8.33 -11.88 20.22
CA LEU A 48 -7.27 -11.45 19.32
C LEU A 48 -6.19 -10.74 20.15
N VAL A 49 -4.94 -11.14 19.98
CA VAL A 49 -3.79 -10.40 20.51
C VAL A 49 -3.29 -9.46 19.43
N ALA A 50 -3.36 -8.15 19.68
CA ALA A 50 -2.88 -7.12 18.77
C ALA A 50 -2.52 -5.84 19.54
N MET A 51 -1.51 -5.10 19.08
CA MET A 51 -1.05 -3.84 19.70
C MET A 51 -0.78 -3.97 21.22
N ASN A 52 -0.19 -5.11 21.63
CA ASN A 52 0.10 -5.44 23.04
C ASN A 52 -1.14 -5.42 23.97
N ARG A 53 -2.34 -5.66 23.43
CA ARG A 53 -3.61 -5.77 24.17
C ARG A 53 -4.44 -6.93 23.63
N LEU A 54 -5.46 -7.32 24.39
CA LEU A 54 -6.45 -8.30 23.96
C LEU A 54 -7.68 -7.60 23.40
N TRP A 55 -8.30 -8.19 22.39
CA TRP A 55 -9.46 -7.63 21.71
C TRP A 55 -10.49 -8.72 21.41
N HIS A 56 -11.77 -8.36 21.46
CA HIS A 56 -12.79 -9.20 20.85
C HIS A 56 -12.62 -9.18 19.32
N PRO A 57 -12.92 -10.29 18.62
CA PRO A 57 -12.87 -10.36 17.16
C PRO A 57 -13.62 -9.21 16.45
N ASP A 58 -14.76 -8.79 17.03
CA ASP A 58 -15.59 -7.72 16.47
C ASP A 58 -15.15 -6.31 16.89
N HIS A 59 -14.34 -6.18 17.95
CA HIS A 59 -13.88 -4.89 18.46
C HIS A 59 -12.54 -4.45 17.84
N PHE A 60 -11.76 -5.38 17.32
CA PHE A 60 -10.53 -5.05 16.59
C PHE A 60 -10.86 -4.60 15.17
N THR A 61 -11.18 -3.32 15.00
CA THR A 61 -11.67 -2.75 13.74
C THR A 61 -10.69 -1.72 13.15
N CYS A 62 -10.75 -1.56 11.83
CA CYS A 62 -10.01 -0.52 11.13
C CYS A 62 -10.51 0.87 11.53
N SER A 63 -9.61 1.75 11.91
CA SER A 63 -9.95 3.11 12.36
C SER A 63 -10.58 3.97 11.26
N SER A 64 -10.27 3.67 9.98
CA SER A 64 -10.81 4.38 8.81
C SER A 64 -12.14 3.83 8.31
N CYS A 65 -12.26 2.51 8.08
CA CYS A 65 -13.46 1.92 7.47
C CYS A 65 -14.37 1.18 8.47
N LYS A 66 -13.98 1.09 9.74
CA LYS A 66 -14.71 0.44 10.84
C LYS A 66 -15.01 -1.05 10.66
N ARG A 67 -14.42 -1.70 9.65
CA ARG A 67 -14.55 -3.16 9.44
C ARG A 67 -13.62 -3.93 10.39
N PRO A 68 -14.02 -5.10 10.90
CA PRO A 68 -13.17 -5.95 11.74
C PRO A 68 -11.96 -6.47 10.95
N ILE A 69 -10.79 -6.50 11.60
CA ILE A 69 -9.53 -6.95 11.02
C ILE A 69 -9.23 -8.35 11.53
N LYS A 70 -9.24 -9.35 10.63
CA LYS A 70 -9.14 -10.76 11.02
C LYS A 70 -7.73 -11.37 10.96
N GLN A 71 -6.85 -10.82 10.13
CA GLN A 71 -5.57 -11.46 9.80
C GLN A 71 -4.38 -10.52 9.94
N THR A 72 -4.34 -9.45 9.15
CA THR A 72 -3.21 -8.51 9.14
C THR A 72 -3.69 -7.07 9.24
N PHE A 73 -2.93 -6.27 9.97
CA PHE A 73 -3.20 -4.86 10.17
C PHE A 73 -1.91 -4.05 10.07
N GLN A 74 -2.09 -2.74 9.95
CA GLN A 74 -1.02 -1.76 10.07
C GLN A 74 -1.33 -0.81 11.22
N ALA A 75 -0.35 -0.59 12.10
CA ALA A 75 -0.45 0.39 13.17
C ALA A 75 0.17 1.71 12.74
N ALA A 76 -0.57 2.81 12.90
CA ALA A 76 -0.02 4.16 12.83
C ALA A 76 -0.75 5.04 13.84
N ASP A 77 -0.03 5.97 14.48
CA ASP A 77 -0.60 6.93 15.43
C ASP A 77 -1.44 6.27 16.55
N ASN A 78 -1.01 5.11 17.07
CA ASN A 78 -1.76 4.27 18.02
C ASN A 78 -3.13 3.75 17.52
N HIS A 79 -3.36 3.75 16.22
CA HIS A 79 -4.57 3.24 15.59
C HIS A 79 -4.27 2.05 14.68
N ALA A 80 -5.17 1.05 14.69
CA ALA A 80 -5.12 -0.07 13.75
C ALA A 80 -5.86 0.29 12.45
N TYR A 81 -5.24 -0.04 11.32
CA TYR A 81 -5.79 0.12 9.97
C TYR A 81 -5.71 -1.21 9.21
N CYS A 82 -6.71 -1.48 8.37
CA CYS A 82 -6.56 -2.56 7.39
C CYS A 82 -5.53 -2.16 6.32
N VAL A 83 -4.92 -3.15 5.67
CA VAL A 83 -3.88 -2.95 4.65
C VAL A 83 -4.32 -1.96 3.57
N GLN A 84 -5.58 -2.05 3.12
CA GLN A 84 -6.12 -1.19 2.07
C GLN A 84 -6.26 0.27 2.52
N CYS A 85 -6.86 0.53 3.69
CA CYS A 85 -7.01 1.91 4.19
C CYS A 85 -5.66 2.54 4.55
N PHE A 86 -4.73 1.74 5.07
CA PHE A 86 -3.38 2.22 5.34
C PHE A 86 -2.66 2.62 4.05
N ALA A 87 -2.67 1.75 3.04
CA ALA A 87 -2.08 2.05 1.74
C ALA A 87 -2.72 3.30 1.12
N GLN A 88 -4.04 3.43 1.15
CA GLN A 88 -4.73 4.62 0.62
C GLN A 88 -4.33 5.93 1.31
N LYS A 89 -3.99 5.88 2.60
CA LYS A 89 -3.61 7.07 3.38
C LYS A 89 -2.14 7.45 3.17
N TYR A 90 -1.24 6.47 3.09
CA TYR A 90 0.20 6.70 3.15
C TYR A 90 0.95 6.47 1.84
N ASN A 91 0.37 5.72 0.90
CA ASN A 91 1.05 5.41 -0.37
C ASN A 91 0.75 6.49 -1.42
N PRO A 92 1.73 6.80 -2.29
CA PRO A 92 1.53 7.74 -3.39
C PRO A 92 0.50 7.20 -4.39
N LYS A 93 -0.11 8.13 -5.12
CA LYS A 93 -0.98 7.81 -6.25
C LYS A 93 -0.18 7.73 -7.53
N CYS A 94 -0.56 6.77 -8.38
CA CYS A 94 -0.02 6.65 -9.73
C CYS A 94 -0.36 7.89 -10.55
N ALA A 95 0.61 8.52 -11.18
CA ALA A 95 0.38 9.67 -12.05
C ALA A 95 -0.41 9.34 -13.33
N GLY A 96 -0.45 8.08 -13.75
CA GLY A 96 -1.19 7.64 -14.95
C GLY A 96 -2.65 7.29 -14.70
N CYS A 97 -2.97 6.54 -13.63
CA CYS A 97 -4.34 6.08 -13.34
C CYS A 97 -4.97 6.71 -12.10
N MET A 98 -4.23 7.52 -11.34
CA MET A 98 -4.68 8.17 -10.09
C MET A 98 -5.05 7.21 -8.95
N GLU A 99 -4.84 5.90 -9.11
CA GLU A 99 -5.02 4.89 -8.07
C GLU A 99 -3.79 4.83 -7.14
N THR A 100 -4.02 4.45 -5.88
CA THR A 100 -2.97 4.24 -4.88
C THR A 100 -2.04 3.10 -5.27
N LEU A 101 -0.74 3.32 -5.16
CA LEU A 101 0.29 2.30 -5.42
C LEU A 101 0.41 1.36 -4.22
N VAL A 102 -0.13 0.13 -4.33
CA VAL A 102 -0.07 -0.87 -3.25
C VAL A 102 1.10 -1.86 -3.44
N ASP A 103 1.53 -2.05 -4.69
CA ASP A 103 2.56 -3.01 -5.08
C ASP A 103 3.84 -2.31 -5.58
N THR A 104 4.56 -2.95 -6.51
CA THR A 104 5.73 -2.38 -7.21
C THR A 104 5.36 -1.08 -7.92
N CYS A 105 6.23 -0.09 -7.82
CA CYS A 105 6.11 1.14 -8.58
C CYS A 105 7.40 1.47 -9.34
N LEU A 106 7.26 2.43 -10.25
CA LEU A 106 8.36 3.09 -10.91
C LEU A 106 8.37 4.55 -10.46
N LEU A 107 9.58 5.06 -10.17
CA LEU A 107 9.83 6.49 -10.00
C LEU A 107 10.39 6.99 -11.33
N ALA A 108 9.64 7.84 -12.02
CA ALA A 108 10.02 8.42 -13.30
C ALA A 108 9.38 9.81 -13.44
N LEU A 109 10.11 10.77 -14.01
CA LEU A 109 9.64 12.16 -14.17
C LEU A 109 9.18 12.78 -12.84
N ASP A 110 9.96 12.53 -11.78
CA ASP A 110 9.69 12.96 -10.40
C ASP A 110 8.30 12.56 -9.86
N ARG A 111 7.71 11.52 -10.45
CA ARG A 111 6.38 11.02 -10.14
C ARG A 111 6.40 9.50 -9.97
N HIS A 112 5.41 9.00 -9.25
CA HIS A 112 5.24 7.57 -9.02
C HIS A 112 4.23 7.00 -10.01
N TRP A 113 4.53 5.80 -10.54
CA TRP A 113 3.74 5.15 -11.56
C TRP A 113 3.60 3.66 -11.26
N HIS A 114 2.48 3.07 -11.66
CA HIS A 114 2.46 1.62 -11.86
C HIS A 114 3.34 1.27 -13.06
N PRO A 115 4.06 0.14 -13.07
CA PRO A 115 4.81 -0.32 -14.24
C PRO A 115 3.96 -0.40 -15.52
N ARG A 116 2.69 -0.79 -15.39
CA ARG A 116 1.72 -0.83 -16.49
C ARG A 116 1.24 0.55 -16.96
N CYS A 117 1.32 1.56 -16.11
CA CYS A 117 0.80 2.91 -16.38
C CYS A 117 1.86 3.86 -16.93
N PHE A 118 3.15 3.51 -16.81
CA PHE A 118 4.22 4.25 -17.45
C PHE A 118 4.40 3.71 -18.87
N THR A 119 3.76 4.36 -19.84
CA THR A 119 3.66 3.91 -21.24
C THR A 119 4.21 4.93 -22.22
N CYS A 120 4.61 4.47 -23.40
CA CYS A 120 5.00 5.33 -24.51
C CYS A 120 3.81 6.20 -24.96
N SER A 121 4.03 7.50 -25.10
CA SER A 121 3.00 8.48 -25.46
C SER A 121 2.49 8.37 -26.91
N SER A 122 3.16 7.57 -27.74
CA SER A 122 2.74 7.33 -29.13
C SER A 122 2.01 6.00 -29.32
N CYS A 123 2.52 4.91 -28.73
CA CYS A 123 2.03 3.55 -28.99
C CYS A 123 1.36 2.90 -27.77
N ASN A 124 1.35 3.57 -26.62
CA ASN A 124 0.80 3.08 -25.34
C ASN A 124 1.42 1.77 -24.81
N ARG A 125 2.57 1.32 -25.33
CA ARG A 125 3.30 0.17 -24.79
C ARG A 125 3.94 0.53 -23.44
N PRO A 126 3.88 -0.34 -22.42
CA PRO A 126 4.58 -0.12 -21.14
C PRO A 126 6.09 0.06 -21.32
N LEU A 127 6.70 0.90 -20.48
CA LEU A 127 8.13 1.19 -20.43
C LEU A 127 8.75 0.69 -19.10
N PRO A 128 8.75 -0.63 -18.84
CA PRO A 128 9.06 -1.17 -17.51
C PRO A 128 10.55 -1.13 -17.14
N ASN A 129 11.46 -0.97 -18.11
CA ASN A 129 12.89 -1.23 -17.90
C ASN A 129 13.74 0.02 -17.62
N GLY A 130 13.11 1.17 -17.40
CA GLY A 130 13.82 2.44 -17.19
C GLY A 130 14.50 3.01 -18.45
N GLU A 131 14.47 2.28 -19.57
CA GLU A 131 14.87 2.78 -20.88
C GLU A 131 13.67 3.48 -21.55
N PHE A 132 13.73 4.81 -21.62
CA PHE A 132 12.77 5.65 -22.30
C PHE A 132 13.45 6.92 -22.81
N TYR A 133 12.82 7.57 -23.77
CA TYR A 133 13.30 8.83 -24.36
C TYR A 133 12.27 9.91 -24.12
N LEU A 134 12.74 11.14 -23.82
CA LEU A 134 11.86 12.27 -23.57
C LEU A 134 11.76 13.17 -24.79
N VAL A 135 10.54 13.47 -25.20
CA VAL A 135 10.21 14.51 -26.18
C VAL A 135 9.10 15.35 -25.56
N ASP A 136 9.33 16.65 -25.38
CA ASP A 136 8.38 17.58 -24.75
C ASP A 136 7.82 17.07 -23.40
N ASP A 137 8.72 16.62 -22.52
CA ASP A 137 8.44 16.01 -21.20
C ASP A 137 7.56 14.75 -21.21
N LYS A 138 7.38 14.13 -22.38
CA LYS A 138 6.60 12.91 -22.55
C LYS A 138 7.50 11.71 -22.83
N PRO A 139 7.25 10.55 -22.20
CA PRO A 139 8.06 9.36 -22.41
C PRO A 139 7.69 8.65 -23.72
N TYR A 140 8.71 8.19 -24.43
CA TYR A 140 8.61 7.43 -25.67
C TYR A 140 9.50 6.18 -25.60
N ASP A 141 9.04 5.11 -26.27
CA ASP A 141 9.93 4.01 -26.60
C ASP A 141 10.94 4.41 -27.68
N LEU A 142 11.95 3.57 -27.89
CA LEU A 142 13.04 3.80 -28.83
C LEU A 142 12.53 4.06 -30.26
N ASP A 143 11.62 3.21 -30.74
CA ASP A 143 11.08 3.27 -32.10
C ASP A 143 10.27 4.56 -32.33
N CYS A 144 9.39 4.89 -31.39
CA CYS A 144 8.51 6.06 -31.45
C CYS A 144 9.29 7.37 -31.31
N HIS A 145 10.36 7.36 -30.50
CA HIS A 145 11.28 8.50 -30.40
C HIS A 145 11.97 8.79 -31.73
N TRP A 146 12.48 7.76 -32.42
CA TRP A 146 13.10 7.94 -33.74
C TRP A 146 12.11 8.35 -34.81
N ALA A 147 10.90 7.77 -34.81
CA ALA A 147 9.84 8.16 -35.73
C ALA A 147 9.51 9.67 -35.62
N LYS A 148 9.33 10.18 -34.39
CA LYS A 148 9.10 11.61 -34.14
C LYS A 148 10.23 12.52 -34.63
N ARG A 149 11.47 12.05 -34.52
CA ARG A 149 12.65 12.81 -34.97
C ARG A 149 12.73 12.92 -36.50
N LEU A 150 12.30 11.88 -37.22
CA LEU A 150 12.22 11.89 -38.68
C LEU A 150 11.09 12.82 -39.15
N GLU A 151 9.89 12.72 -38.56
CA GLU A 151 8.75 13.60 -38.86
C GLU A 151 9.12 15.09 -38.74
N LYS A 152 9.86 15.47 -37.68
CA LYS A 152 10.27 16.86 -37.44
C LYS A 152 11.24 17.38 -38.53
N ARG A 153 12.11 16.51 -39.07
CA ARG A 153 13.02 16.86 -40.17
C ARG A 153 12.25 17.13 -41.46
N GLU A 154 11.30 16.26 -41.79
CA GLU A 154 10.48 16.41 -43.00
C GLU A 154 9.57 17.64 -42.96
N HIS A 155 9.07 18.02 -41.77
CA HIS A 155 8.29 19.24 -41.59
C HIS A 155 9.13 20.51 -41.72
N MET A 156 10.39 20.50 -41.26
CA MET A 156 11.30 21.64 -41.41
C MET A 156 11.65 21.88 -42.89
N GLU A 157 11.90 20.81 -43.65
CA GLU A 157 12.20 20.88 -45.09
C GLU A 157 11.00 21.34 -45.95
N LYS A 158 9.77 21.16 -45.45
CA LYS A 158 8.53 21.59 -46.13
C LYS A 158 8.03 22.97 -45.71
N GLY A 159 8.56 23.56 -44.64
CA GLY A 159 8.15 24.86 -44.11
C GLY A 159 8.91 26.06 -44.69
N GLU A 160 9.94 25.84 -45.51
CA GLU A 160 10.76 26.87 -46.16
C GLU A 160 10.41 27.07 -47.66
N ARG A 161 9.20 26.69 -48.10
CA ARG A 161 8.69 26.99 -49.45
C ARG A 161 7.34 27.70 -49.42
#